data_AF-A0A7I7X253-F1
#
_entry.id   AF-A0A7I7X253-F1
#
_cell.length_a   1.000
_cell.length_b   1.000
_cell.length_c   1.000
_cell.angle_alpha   90.00
_cell.angle_beta   90.00
_cell.angle_gamma   90.00
#
_symmetry.space_group_name_H-M   'P 1'
#
loop_
_entity.id
_entity.type
_entity.pdbx_description
1 polymer ?
#
loop_
_entity_poly.entity_id
_entity_poly.type
_entity_poly.pdbx_seq_one_letter_code
_entity_poly.pdbx_strand_id
1 'polypeptide(L)'
;MEVKIGITDSARELVISSAQTPDEVEKLVADALAPGAESAGLLSLTDEKGRRFLVQAAKIAYVEIGVADSRRVGFGIGAGDAVSG
;
A
#
# COMPACT_ATOMS: atom_id res chain seq x y z
N MET A 1 -4.30 0.67 2.73
CA MET A 1 -3.24 -0.30 3.12
C MET A 1 -1.92 0.44 3.27
N GLU A 2 -0.97 -0.07 4.02
CA GLU A 2 0.32 0.61 4.27
C GLU A 2 1.43 0.04 3.37
N VAL A 3 2.18 0.92 2.72
CA VAL A 3 3.38 0.57 1.94
C VAL A 3 4.58 1.27 2.59
N LYS A 4 5.63 0.50 2.90
CA LYS A 4 6.90 1.06 3.37
C LYS A 4 7.99 0.85 2.34
N ILE A 5 8.82 1.86 2.16
CA ILE A 5 9.94 1.81 1.22
C ILE A 5 11.22 2.18 1.96
N GLY A 6 12.15 1.23 2.01
CA GLY A 6 13.52 1.47 2.43
C GLY A 6 14.35 2.03 1.29
N ILE A 7 15.14 3.06 1.55
CA ILE A 7 16.00 3.71 0.56
C ILE A 7 17.47 3.45 0.93
N THR A 8 18.28 2.96 -0.01
CA THR A 8 19.64 2.45 0.23
C THR A 8 20.56 3.43 0.96
N ASP A 9 20.43 4.73 0.68
CA ASP A 9 21.28 5.79 1.23
C ASP A 9 20.58 6.59 2.35
N SER A 10 19.51 6.05 2.95
CA SER A 10 18.71 6.74 3.98
C SER A 10 18.40 5.81 5.16
N ALA A 11 18.61 6.31 6.37
CA ALA A 11 18.18 5.62 7.59
C ALA A 11 16.67 5.71 7.87
N ARG A 12 15.93 6.49 7.06
CA ARG A 12 14.48 6.66 7.19
C ARG A 12 13.75 5.91 6.10
N GLU A 13 12.65 5.28 6.49
CA GLU A 13 11.67 4.67 5.59
C GLU A 13 10.65 5.70 5.12
N LEU A 14 10.19 5.56 3.88
CA LEU A 14 9.02 6.27 3.38
C LEU A 14 7.79 5.40 3.60
N VAL A 15 6.83 5.90 4.38
CA VAL A 15 5.57 5.21 4.68
C VAL A 15 4.42 5.90 3.96
N ILE A 16 3.65 5.13 3.20
CA ILE A 16 2.55 5.60 2.35
C ILE A 16 1.30 4.80 2.67
N SER A 17 0.24 5.48 3.08
CA SER A 17 -1.10 4.88 3.17
C SER A 17 -1.76 4.92 1.79
N SER A 18 -1.70 3.82 1.05
CA SER A 18 -2.25 3.71 -0.31
C SER A 18 -3.68 3.19 -0.30
N ALA A 19 -4.51 3.73 -1.19
CA ALA A 19 -5.86 3.23 -1.46
C ALA A 19 -5.86 2.00 -2.40
N GLN A 20 -4.71 1.66 -2.97
CA GLN A 20 -4.55 0.54 -3.90
C GLN A 20 -4.56 -0.80 -3.17
N THR A 21 -4.85 -1.87 -3.90
CA THR A 21 -4.76 -3.25 -3.40
C THR A 21 -3.31 -3.73 -3.32
N PRO A 22 -3.00 -4.76 -2.51
CA PRO A 22 -1.67 -5.37 -2.46
C PRO A 22 -1.14 -5.78 -3.84
N ASP A 23 -1.96 -6.48 -4.63
CA ASP A 23 -1.57 -6.98 -5.95
C ASP A 23 -1.25 -5.84 -6.92
N GLU A 24 -2.00 -4.73 -6.87
CA GLU A 24 -1.71 -3.54 -7.68
C GLU A 24 -0.38 -2.89 -7.30
N VAL A 25 -0.10 -2.78 -5.99
CA VAL A 25 1.17 -2.23 -5.50
C VAL A 25 2.33 -3.15 -5.89
N GLU A 26 2.19 -4.47 -5.72
CA GLU A 26 3.20 -5.45 -6.10
C GLU A 26 3.54 -5.33 -7.59
N LYS A 27 2.52 -5.25 -8.44
CA LYS A 27 2.70 -5.06 -9.88
C LYS A 27 3.45 -3.77 -10.20
N LEU A 28 3.06 -2.64 -9.61
CA LEU A 28 3.74 -1.36 -9.84
C LEU A 28 5.21 -1.39 -9.41
N VAL A 29 5.51 -2.08 -8.30
CA VAL A 29 6.88 -2.26 -7.83
C VAL A 29 7.67 -3.13 -8.80
N ALA A 30 7.10 -4.26 -9.24
CA ALA A 30 7.73 -5.15 -10.21
C ALA A 30 8.01 -4.43 -11.55
N ASP A 31 7.02 -3.69 -12.05
CA ASP A 31 7.13 -2.91 -13.28
C ASP A 31 8.21 -1.82 -13.15
N ALA A 32 8.32 -1.15 -12.00
CA ALA A 32 9.34 -0.13 -11.76
C ALA A 32 10.77 -0.71 -11.66
N LEU A 33 10.92 -1.94 -11.15
CA LEU A 33 12.20 -2.64 -11.02
C LEU A 33 12.61 -3.38 -12.30
N ALA A 34 11.68 -3.59 -13.24
CA ALA A 34 11.94 -4.33 -14.47
C ALA A 34 12.98 -3.61 -15.35
N PRO A 35 13.93 -4.36 -15.96
CA PRO A 35 14.85 -3.80 -16.93
C PRO A 35 14.09 -3.23 -18.13
N GLY A 36 14.38 -1.97 -18.50
CA GLY A 36 13.73 -1.33 -19.65
C GLY A 36 12.28 -0.89 -19.41
N ALA A 37 11.86 -0.78 -18.15
CA ALA A 37 10.54 -0.27 -17.79
C ALA A 37 10.22 1.07 -18.48
N GLU A 38 9.00 1.20 -19.02
CA GLU A 38 8.53 2.43 -19.67
C GLU A 38 8.58 3.65 -18.74
N SER A 39 8.46 3.41 -17.43
CA SER A 39 8.54 4.44 -16.38
C SER A 39 9.97 4.91 -16.09
N ALA A 40 10.96 4.51 -16.89
CA ALA A 40 12.37 4.85 -16.72
C ALA A 40 12.93 4.51 -15.32
N GLY A 41 12.44 3.44 -14.70
CA GLY A 41 12.85 3.03 -13.36
C GLY A 41 12.29 3.93 -12.25
N LEU A 42 11.09 4.49 -12.44
CA LEU A 42 10.39 5.29 -11.44
C LEU A 42 9.17 4.54 -10.90
N LEU A 43 9.14 4.30 -9.58
CA LEU A 43 7.96 3.84 -8.86
C LEU A 43 7.07 5.03 -8.52
N SER A 44 5.82 4.99 -8.99
CA SER A 44 4.80 5.99 -8.67
C SER A 44 3.72 5.37 -7.79
N LEU A 45 3.54 5.94 -6.60
CA LEU A 45 2.47 5.55 -5.68
C LEU A 45 1.60 6.76 -5.35
N THR A 46 0.30 6.53 -5.19
CA THR A 46 -0.65 7.56 -4.77
C THR A 46 -1.21 7.18 -3.42
N ASP A 47 -1.19 8.11 -2.47
CA ASP A 47 -1.81 7.89 -1.17
C ASP A 47 -3.32 8.16 -1.20
N GLU A 48 -3.99 7.83 -0.10
CA GLU A 48 -5.43 8.04 0.09
C GLU A 48 -5.86 9.51 0.02
N LYS A 49 -4.92 10.47 0.15
CA LYS A 49 -5.17 11.90 0.06
C LYS A 49 -4.91 12.45 -1.35
N GLY A 50 -4.59 11.58 -2.31
CA GLY A 50 -4.27 11.95 -3.68
C GLY A 50 -2.86 12.53 -3.85
N ARG A 51 -2.00 12.46 -2.83
CA ARG A 51 -0.59 12.86 -2.98
C ARG A 51 0.14 11.78 -3.76
N ARG A 52 0.97 12.21 -4.71
CA ARG A 52 1.80 11.31 -5.52
C ARG A 52 3.23 11.30 -5.02
N PHE A 53 3.76 10.10 -4.84
CA PHE A 53 5.13 9.82 -4.48
C PHE A 53 5.83 9.21 -5.69
N LEU A 54 6.93 9.82 -6.11
CA LEU A 54 7.77 9.35 -7.20
C LEU A 54 9.13 8.96 -6.63
N VAL A 55 9.47 7.67 -6.74
CA VAL A 55 10.66 7.09 -6.11
C VAL A 55 11.50 6.41 -7.18
N GLN A 56 12.79 6.73 -7.24
CA GLN A 56 13.72 6.07 -8.15
C GLN A 56 13.92 4.61 -7.72
N ALA A 57 13.56 3.67 -8.58
CA ALA A 57 13.66 2.23 -8.35
C ALA A 57 15.10 1.80 -8.01
N ALA A 58 16.10 2.42 -8.65
CA ALA A 58 17.52 2.17 -8.39
C ALA A 58 17.98 2.53 -6.96
N LYS A 59 17.17 3.28 -6.20
CA LYS A 59 17.45 3.68 -4.81
C LYS A 59 16.64 2.90 -3.79
N ILE A 60 15.74 2.02 -4.23
CA ILE A 60 14.92 1.20 -3.36
C ILE A 60 15.78 0.03 -2.86
N ALA A 61 15.91 -0.08 -1.54
CA ALA A 61 16.55 -1.22 -0.89
C ALA A 61 15.54 -2.36 -0.67
N TYR A 62 14.31 -2.03 -0.29
CA TYR A 62 13.20 -2.95 -0.14
C TYR A 62 11.86 -2.22 -0.17
N VAL A 63 10.80 -2.99 -0.41
CA VAL A 63 9.40 -2.54 -0.27
C VAL A 63 8.65 -3.54 0.60
N GLU A 64 8.02 -3.06 1.66
CA GLU A 64 7.04 -3.81 2.46
C GLU A 64 5.64 -3.44 2.00
N ILE A 65 4.86 -4.44 1.58
CA ILE A 65 3.47 -4.30 1.18
C ILE A 65 2.61 -4.83 2.33
N GLY A 66 1.93 -3.92 3.02
CA GLY A 66 1.04 -4.28 4.12
C GLY A 66 -0.15 -5.08 3.63
N VAL A 67 -0.76 -5.85 4.54
CA VAL A 67 -1.97 -6.60 4.23
C VAL A 67 -3.10 -5.66 3.79
N ALA A 68 -3.95 -6.12 2.87
CA ALA A 68 -5.19 -5.43 2.59
C ALA A 68 -5.95 -5.20 3.90
N ASP A 69 -6.39 -3.97 4.12
CA ASP A 69 -7.08 -3.59 5.35
C ASP A 69 -8.43 -4.31 5.36
N SER A 70 -8.45 -5.53 5.91
CA SER A 70 -9.67 -6.29 6.12
C SER A 70 -10.40 -5.65 7.27
N ARG A 71 -11.06 -4.51 7.01
CA ARG A 71 -12.07 -3.96 7.91
C ARG A 71 -13.08 -5.08 8.18
N ARG A 72 -12.90 -5.75 9.31
CA ARG A 72 -13.76 -6.83 9.77
C ARG A 72 -15.12 -6.18 10.02
N VAL A 73 -16.06 -6.35 9.09
CA VAL A 73 -17.45 -5.96 9.33
C VAL A 73 -17.96 -6.84 10.47
N GLY A 74 -17.99 -6.27 11.68
CA GLY A 74 -18.63 -6.88 12.83
C GLY A 74 -20.13 -6.87 12.59
N PHE A 75 -20.67 -7.99 12.11
CA PHE A 75 -22.11 -8.23 12.22
C PHE A 75 -22.43 -8.35 13.71
N GLY A 76 -22.90 -7.26 14.31
CA GLY A 76 -23.51 -7.25 15.63
C GLY A 76 -24.84 -7.98 15.59
N ILE A 77 -24.81 -9.31 15.65
CA ILE A 77 -25.95 -10.10 16.09
C ILE A 77 -25.82 -10.29 17.61
N GLY A 78 -26.68 -9.63 18.40
CA GLY A 78 -26.63 -9.79 19.85
C GLY A 78 -27.45 -8.82 20.69
N ALA A 79 -28.77 -8.80 20.50
CA ALA A 79 -29.79 -8.63 21.54
C ALA A 79 -31.15 -8.83 20.82
N GLY A 80 -31.86 -9.95 20.92
CA GLY A 80 -32.04 -10.78 22.10
C GLY A 80 -33.02 -10.09 23.04
N ASP A 81 -34.31 -10.45 22.90
CA ASP A 81 -35.44 -10.16 23.78
C ASP A 81 -35.98 -8.72 23.88
N ALA A 82 -37.11 -8.50 23.19
CA ALA A 82 -38.17 -7.63 23.70
C ALA A 82 -39.53 -8.35 23.49
N VAL A 83 -39.95 -9.05 24.54
CA VAL A 83 -41.35 -9.41 24.80
C VAL A 83 -42.24 -8.18 24.66
N SER A 84 -43.29 -8.30 23.86
CA SER A 84 -44.56 -7.56 23.92
C SER A 84 -45.50 -8.37 23.03
N GLY A 85 -46.64 -8.89 23.46
CA GLY A 85 -47.56 -8.56 24.54
C GLY A 85 -48.92 -9.00 24.01
#